data_AF-A0A929PHU3-F1
#
_entry.id   AF-A0A929PHU3-F1
#
_cell.length_a   1.000
_cell.length_b   1.000
_cell.length_c   1.000
_cell.angle_alpha   90.00
_cell.angle_beta   90.00
_cell.angle_gamma   90.00
#
_symmetry.space_group_name_H-M   'P 1'
#
loop_
_entity.id
_entity.type
_entity.pdbx_description
1 polymer ?
#
loop_
_entity_poly.entity_id
_entity_poly.type
_entity_poly.pdbx_seq_one_letter_code
_entity_poly.pdbx_strand_id
1 'polypeptide(L)'
;LNDDEADTFLAAAKKISTFLEETILSLYEEVANESLRLGIKLPKGTLKKNLFTEIYHQKRLPYTIDEEDDLDAEKIVAKIATQYLNVVEKFNYFSWNCGKRDVDDLKDTIPNKVNEERSREIISLIHNLQSTYDHYIRHTPLELQDKRLKRFRGYISMPLHLLSVVNWLSHLYQRHIHTTRYDNASYQISAIVNASDILDIMMNFAMFYASRCLQIGKNLSNDILGKYIEIDTCEVKVPENLGFHLRPATLVARLAAYYGTKLSLVVDGGEYNASSILSITLAGGLIARKGYKTVRFKGDKRVLYDLQLLSKYNYGEDEKGNQTILPPELSHLYT
;
A
#
# COMPACT_ATOMS: atom_id res chain seq x y z
N LEU A 1 -11.65 -7.73 -13.68
CA LEU A 1 -12.13 -9.09 -13.98
C LEU A 1 -12.93 -8.99 -15.27
N ASN A 2 -12.92 -10.01 -16.12
CA ASN A 2 -13.90 -10.09 -17.19
C ASN A 2 -15.28 -10.41 -16.58
N ASP A 3 -16.36 -10.31 -17.36
CA ASP A 3 -17.73 -10.42 -16.84
C ASP A 3 -17.98 -11.79 -16.17
N ASP A 4 -17.47 -12.88 -16.76
CA ASP A 4 -17.59 -14.25 -16.24
C ASP A 4 -16.83 -14.46 -14.90
N GLU A 5 -15.62 -13.92 -14.78
CA GLU A 5 -14.83 -13.98 -13.55
C GLU A 5 -15.43 -13.07 -12.46
N ALA A 6 -16.08 -11.96 -12.85
CA ALA A 6 -16.80 -11.08 -11.93
C ALA A 6 -18.05 -11.77 -11.37
N ASP A 7 -18.83 -12.46 -12.20
CA ASP A 7 -20.00 -13.24 -11.76
C ASP A 7 -19.58 -14.38 -10.84
N THR A 8 -18.50 -15.09 -11.19
CA THR A 8 -17.91 -16.14 -10.34
C THR A 8 -17.47 -15.57 -8.98
N PHE A 9 -16.82 -14.41 -8.99
CA PHE A 9 -16.42 -13.71 -7.76
C PHE A 9 -17.63 -13.36 -6.90
N LEU A 10 -18.68 -12.77 -7.48
CA LEU A 10 -19.88 -12.35 -6.76
C LEU A 10 -20.63 -13.54 -6.15
N ALA A 11 -20.76 -14.64 -6.91
CA ALA A 11 -21.38 -15.87 -6.41
C ALA A 11 -20.59 -16.46 -5.24
N ALA A 12 -19.26 -16.53 -5.36
CA ALA A 12 -18.39 -17.01 -4.29
C ALA A 12 -18.45 -16.08 -3.06
N ALA A 13 -18.39 -14.76 -3.26
CA ALA A 13 -18.49 -13.78 -2.19
C ALA A 13 -19.79 -13.91 -1.41
N LYS A 14 -20.92 -14.12 -2.10
CA LYS A 14 -22.22 -14.33 -1.46
C LYS A 14 -22.25 -15.61 -0.62
N LYS A 15 -21.75 -16.72 -1.15
CA LYS A 15 -21.65 -17.99 -0.42
C LYS A 15 -20.79 -17.84 0.85
N ILE A 16 -19.66 -17.15 0.73
CA ILE A 16 -18.73 -16.91 1.85
C ILE A 16 -19.37 -15.98 2.89
N SER A 17 -20.09 -14.94 2.47
CA SER A 17 -20.84 -14.07 3.39
C SER A 17 -21.84 -14.87 4.21
N THR A 18 -22.62 -15.75 3.57
CA THR A 18 -23.58 -16.63 4.28
C THR A 18 -22.86 -17.55 5.27
N PHE A 19 -21.75 -18.18 4.88
CA PHE A 19 -20.95 -19.01 5.79
C PHE A 19 -20.43 -18.23 7.00
N LEU A 20 -19.94 -17.01 6.81
CA LEU A 20 -19.46 -16.16 7.90
C LEU A 20 -20.60 -15.70 8.81
N GLU A 21 -21.76 -15.37 8.25
CA GLU A 21 -22.96 -15.01 9.02
C GLU A 21 -23.42 -16.19 9.90
N GLU A 22 -23.52 -17.39 9.32
CA GLU A 22 -23.86 -18.63 10.05
C GLU A 22 -22.85 -18.94 11.15
N THR A 23 -21.56 -18.75 10.87
CA THR A 23 -20.48 -18.92 11.85
C THR A 23 -20.61 -17.94 13.02
N ILE A 24 -20.85 -16.66 12.73
CA ILE A 24 -21.03 -15.62 13.76
C ILE A 24 -22.25 -15.93 14.62
N LEU A 25 -23.36 -16.34 14.02
CA LEU A 25 -24.58 -16.74 14.75
C LEU A 25 -24.33 -17.94 15.66
N SER A 26 -23.61 -18.95 15.16
CA SER A 26 -23.30 -20.16 15.93
C SER A 26 -22.39 -19.84 17.13
N LEU A 27 -21.39 -18.98 16.94
CA LEU A 27 -20.53 -18.49 18.03
C LEU A 27 -21.33 -17.65 19.05
N TYR A 28 -22.27 -16.82 18.57
CA TYR A 28 -23.15 -16.05 19.44
C TYR A 28 -24.05 -16.95 20.29
N GLU A 29 -24.63 -18.00 19.71
CA GLU A 29 -25.47 -18.98 20.42
C GLU A 29 -24.70 -19.69 21.54
N GLU A 30 -23.45 -20.09 21.29
CA GLU A 30 -22.62 -20.70 22.33
C GLU A 30 -22.26 -19.72 23.45
N VAL A 31 -21.95 -18.47 23.13
CA VAL A 31 -21.74 -17.42 24.14
C VAL A 31 -23.02 -17.15 24.94
N ALA A 32 -24.19 -17.20 24.30
CA ALA A 32 -25.48 -17.04 24.96
C ALA A 32 -25.78 -18.22 25.91
N ASN A 33 -25.51 -19.45 25.47
CA ASN A 33 -25.64 -20.66 26.29
C ASN A 33 -24.72 -20.61 27.51
N GLU A 34 -23.47 -20.22 27.32
CA GLU A 34 -22.50 -20.05 28.41
C GLU A 34 -22.92 -18.94 29.38
N SER A 35 -23.44 -17.83 28.87
CA SER A 35 -23.98 -16.74 29.70
C SER A 35 -25.12 -17.21 30.59
N LEU A 36 -26.04 -18.02 30.06
CA LEU A 36 -27.12 -18.63 30.84
C LEU A 36 -26.59 -19.59 31.92
N ARG A 37 -25.57 -20.40 31.60
CA ARG A 37 -24.90 -21.29 32.55
C ARG A 37 -24.31 -20.53 33.74
N LEU A 38 -23.73 -19.35 33.48
CA LEU A 38 -23.16 -18.47 34.50
C LEU A 38 -24.21 -17.60 35.22
N GLY A 39 -25.50 -17.75 34.91
CA GLY A 39 -26.60 -16.99 35.51
C GLY A 39 -26.71 -15.55 35.01
N ILE A 40 -26.05 -15.21 33.90
CA ILE A 40 -26.13 -13.88 33.28
C ILE A 40 -27.45 -13.77 32.51
N LYS A 41 -28.25 -12.76 32.83
CA LYS A 41 -29.52 -12.49 32.13
C LYS A 41 -29.26 -11.74 30.83
N LEU A 42 -29.55 -12.39 29.71
CA LEU A 42 -29.51 -11.74 28.40
C LEU A 42 -30.64 -10.70 28.27
N PRO A 43 -30.36 -9.52 27.69
CA PRO A 43 -31.40 -8.53 27.42
C PRO A 43 -32.42 -9.09 26.42
N LYS A 44 -33.72 -8.88 26.69
CA LYS A 44 -34.82 -9.35 25.82
C LYS A 44 -34.99 -8.52 24.54
N GLY A 45 -34.28 -7.40 24.43
CA GLY A 45 -34.39 -6.47 23.30
C GLY A 45 -33.42 -6.85 22.18
N THR A 46 -33.87 -6.69 20.93
CA THR A 46 -32.98 -6.70 19.76
C THR A 46 -32.34 -5.33 19.56
N LEU A 47 -31.13 -5.29 19.03
CA LEU A 47 -30.51 -4.04 18.62
C LEU A 47 -31.15 -3.59 17.31
N LYS A 48 -31.68 -2.37 17.27
CA LYS A 48 -32.30 -1.84 16.05
C LYS A 48 -31.21 -1.57 15.00
N LYS A 49 -31.43 -2.01 13.76
CA LYS A 49 -30.50 -1.81 12.62
C LYS A 49 -30.06 -0.35 12.44
N ASN A 50 -30.93 0.60 12.78
CA ASN A 50 -30.63 2.04 12.69
C ASN A 50 -29.61 2.53 13.73
N LEU A 51 -29.37 1.79 14.83
CA LEU A 51 -28.32 2.11 15.81
C LEU A 51 -26.90 1.84 15.28
N PHE A 52 -26.79 1.01 14.23
CA PHE A 52 -25.51 0.67 13.58
C PHE A 52 -25.35 1.34 12.21
N THR A 53 -26.27 2.25 11.84
CA THR A 53 -26.12 3.00 10.60
C THR A 53 -25.06 4.07 10.84
N GLU A 54 -23.87 3.88 10.28
CA GLU A 54 -22.85 4.93 10.26
C GLU A 54 -23.43 6.18 9.59
N ILE A 55 -23.50 7.28 10.35
CA ILE A 55 -23.94 8.58 9.83
C ILE A 55 -22.78 9.15 9.00
N TYR A 56 -22.71 8.74 7.74
CA TYR A 56 -21.84 9.43 6.79
C TYR A 56 -22.47 10.77 6.45
N HIS A 57 -21.85 11.87 6.90
CA HIS A 57 -22.18 13.19 6.37
C HIS A 57 -21.85 13.24 4.87
N GLN A 58 -22.85 12.99 4.03
CA GLN A 58 -22.71 13.00 2.56
C GLN A 58 -22.59 14.41 1.96
N LYS A 59 -22.74 15.47 2.77
CA LYS A 59 -22.53 16.84 2.31
C LYS A 59 -21.05 17.20 2.44
N ARG A 60 -20.28 17.04 1.35
CA ARG A 60 -19.03 17.78 1.17
C ARG A 60 -19.35 19.14 0.56
N LEU A 61 -18.60 20.15 0.97
CA LEU A 61 -18.69 21.47 0.36
C LEU A 61 -18.31 21.35 -1.13
N PRO A 62 -18.90 22.19 -2.01
CA PRO A 62 -18.46 22.27 -3.40
C PRO A 62 -16.95 22.51 -3.44
N TYR A 63 -16.28 21.95 -4.45
CA TYR A 63 -14.87 22.23 -4.67
C TYR A 63 -14.71 23.71 -5.06
N THR A 64 -14.40 24.55 -4.07
CA THR A 64 -14.17 25.99 -4.20
C THR A 64 -12.77 26.38 -3.75
N ILE A 65 -11.85 25.41 -3.61
CA ILE A 65 -10.43 25.73 -3.47
C ILE A 65 -10.00 26.22 -4.84
N ASP A 66 -9.67 27.52 -4.87
CA ASP A 66 -9.07 28.18 -6.01
C ASP A 66 -7.90 27.34 -6.54
N GLU A 67 -7.77 27.34 -7.86
CA GLU A 67 -6.74 26.76 -8.74
C GLU A 67 -5.32 26.65 -8.14
N GLU A 68 -5.09 25.78 -7.14
CA GLU A 68 -3.77 25.24 -6.87
C GLU A 68 -3.48 24.23 -7.99
N ASP A 69 -2.88 24.76 -9.06
CA ASP A 69 -2.38 24.17 -10.30
C ASP A 69 -2.67 22.67 -10.53
N ASP A 70 -3.33 22.35 -11.67
CA ASP A 70 -3.51 20.99 -12.20
C ASP A 70 -2.22 20.12 -12.15
N LEU A 71 -1.04 20.76 -12.17
CA LEU A 71 0.28 20.16 -11.99
C LEU A 71 0.45 19.37 -10.69
N ASP A 72 -0.14 19.80 -9.56
CA ASP A 72 -0.01 19.06 -8.30
C ASP A 72 -0.91 17.82 -8.29
N ALA A 73 -2.08 17.88 -8.92
CA ALA A 73 -2.97 16.71 -9.06
C ALA A 73 -2.34 15.60 -9.90
N GLU A 74 -1.71 15.93 -11.04
CA GLU A 74 -0.99 14.96 -11.87
C GLU A 74 0.20 14.32 -11.14
N LYS A 75 0.95 15.13 -10.38
CA LYS A 75 2.03 14.66 -9.51
C LYS A 75 1.51 13.71 -8.42
N ILE A 76 0.38 14.02 -7.80
CA ILE A 76 -0.25 13.16 -6.80
C ILE A 76 -0.72 11.84 -7.44
N VAL A 77 -1.29 11.87 -8.65
CA VAL A 77 -1.64 10.65 -9.39
C VAL A 77 -0.41 9.79 -9.66
N ALA A 78 0.68 10.39 -10.13
CA ALA A 78 1.95 9.71 -10.38
C ALA A 78 2.53 9.08 -9.09
N LYS A 79 2.43 9.78 -7.96
CA LYS A 79 2.82 9.30 -6.64
C LYS A 79 1.99 8.10 -6.18
N ILE A 80 0.66 8.17 -6.28
CA ILE A 80 -0.25 7.07 -5.92
C ILE A 80 0.05 5.84 -6.80
N ALA A 81 0.24 6.04 -8.11
CA ALA A 81 0.57 4.95 -9.02
C ALA A 81 1.92 4.30 -8.70
N THR A 82 2.95 5.08 -8.38
CA THR A 82 4.26 4.53 -7.95
C THR A 82 4.13 3.76 -6.63
N GLN A 83 3.43 4.31 -5.65
CA GLN A 83 3.17 3.64 -4.38
C GLN A 83 2.37 2.34 -4.55
N TYR A 84 1.44 2.29 -5.52
CA TYR A 84 0.72 1.06 -5.86
C TYR A 84 1.67 -0.03 -6.36
N LEU A 85 2.62 0.31 -7.23
CA LEU A 85 3.64 -0.63 -7.68
C LEU A 85 4.48 -1.17 -6.52
N ASN A 86 4.84 -0.32 -5.55
CA ASN A 86 5.56 -0.75 -4.35
C ASN A 86 4.74 -1.76 -3.51
N VAL A 87 3.41 -1.58 -3.43
CA VAL A 87 2.53 -2.58 -2.79
C VAL A 87 2.59 -3.91 -3.52
N VAL A 88 2.54 -3.90 -4.86
CA VAL A 88 2.63 -5.13 -5.67
C VAL A 88 3.99 -5.81 -5.50
N GLU A 89 5.08 -5.04 -5.44
CA GLU A 89 6.42 -5.57 -5.18
C GLU A 89 6.51 -6.21 -3.80
N LYS A 90 6.00 -5.55 -2.76
CA LYS A 90 5.98 -6.08 -1.39
C LYS A 90 5.11 -7.35 -1.29
N PHE A 91 3.96 -7.36 -1.96
CA PHE A 91 3.09 -8.54 -2.05
C PHE A 91 3.82 -9.73 -2.70
N ASN A 92 4.57 -9.49 -3.78
CA ASN A 92 5.38 -10.51 -4.45
C ASN A 92 6.58 -10.95 -3.60
N TYR A 93 7.20 -10.03 -2.85
CA TYR A 93 8.28 -10.36 -1.91
C TYR A 93 7.84 -11.38 -0.86
N PHE A 94 6.58 -11.31 -0.40
CA PHE A 94 6.00 -12.33 0.47
C PHE A 94 5.62 -13.65 -0.22
N SER A 95 5.87 -13.78 -1.54
CA SER A 95 5.50 -14.95 -2.35
C SER A 95 3.99 -15.26 -2.32
N TRP A 96 3.17 -14.21 -2.20
CA TRP A 96 1.70 -14.34 -2.10
C TRP A 96 0.99 -14.47 -3.46
N ASN A 97 1.75 -14.46 -4.55
CA ASN A 97 1.27 -14.61 -5.92
C ASN A 97 1.11 -16.08 -6.37
N CYS A 98 0.89 -17.00 -5.43
CA CYS A 98 0.99 -18.44 -5.67
C CYS A 98 -0.30 -19.13 -6.18
N GLY A 99 -1.36 -18.37 -6.47
CA GLY A 99 -2.61 -18.92 -7.02
C GLY A 99 -3.39 -19.76 -6.02
N LYS A 100 -4.36 -20.53 -6.53
CA LYS A 100 -5.15 -21.47 -5.72
C LYS A 100 -4.30 -22.70 -5.36
N ARG A 101 -4.53 -23.26 -4.19
CA ARG A 101 -3.83 -24.45 -3.66
C ARG A 101 -4.82 -25.44 -3.08
N ASP A 102 -4.39 -26.69 -2.97
CA ASP A 102 -5.12 -27.67 -2.18
C ASP A 102 -5.12 -27.25 -0.70
N VAL A 103 -6.21 -27.57 0.00
CA VAL A 103 -6.43 -27.23 1.40
C VAL A 103 -5.39 -27.89 2.31
N ASP A 104 -4.92 -29.09 1.96
CA ASP A 104 -3.93 -29.81 2.78
C ASP A 104 -2.57 -29.07 2.83
N ASP A 105 -2.18 -28.39 1.74
CA ASP A 105 -0.94 -27.60 1.64
C ASP A 105 -1.03 -26.23 2.35
N LEU A 106 -2.24 -25.81 2.75
CA LEU A 106 -2.46 -24.48 3.35
C LEU A 106 -1.95 -24.38 4.79
N LYS A 107 -1.95 -25.50 5.52
CA LYS A 107 -1.50 -25.54 6.93
C LYS A 107 -0.01 -25.21 7.10
N ASP A 108 0.80 -25.49 6.08
CA ASP A 108 2.22 -25.12 6.08
C ASP A 108 2.44 -23.67 5.64
N THR A 109 1.49 -23.10 4.90
CA THR A 109 1.53 -21.73 4.39
C THR A 109 1.00 -20.72 5.41
N ILE A 110 -0.05 -21.08 6.16
CA ILE A 110 -0.65 -20.25 7.21
C ILE A 110 -0.40 -20.93 8.56
N PRO A 111 0.35 -20.31 9.50
CA PRO A 111 0.68 -18.88 9.57
C PRO A 111 2.07 -18.46 9.05
N ASN A 112 2.89 -19.40 8.55
CA ASN A 112 4.31 -19.15 8.30
C ASN A 112 4.57 -18.10 7.20
N LYS A 113 3.78 -18.12 6.12
CA LYS A 113 3.90 -17.21 4.98
C LYS A 113 2.84 -16.12 4.99
N VAL A 114 1.60 -16.49 5.27
CA VAL A 114 0.44 -15.58 5.38
C VAL A 114 -0.02 -15.56 6.83
N ASN A 115 -0.07 -14.37 7.42
CA ASN A 115 -0.49 -14.18 8.81
C ASN A 115 -1.06 -12.77 9.04
N GLU A 116 -1.60 -12.57 10.24
CA GLU A 116 -2.17 -11.31 10.69
C GLU A 116 -1.20 -10.13 10.57
N GLU A 117 0.06 -10.29 11.00
CA GLU A 117 1.04 -9.20 11.01
C GLU A 117 1.36 -8.71 9.59
N ARG A 118 1.73 -9.63 8.69
CA ARG A 118 2.06 -9.30 7.29
C ARG A 118 0.86 -8.74 6.53
N SER A 119 -0.34 -9.27 6.78
CA SER A 119 -1.56 -8.75 6.13
C SER A 119 -1.84 -7.32 6.58
N ARG A 120 -1.67 -7.01 7.87
CA ARG A 120 -1.81 -5.65 8.42
C ARG A 120 -0.81 -4.66 7.81
N GLU A 121 0.43 -5.09 7.57
CA GLU A 121 1.44 -4.26 6.91
C GLU A 121 0.97 -3.82 5.51
N ILE A 122 0.53 -4.76 4.67
CA ILE A 122 0.05 -4.45 3.30
C ILE A 122 -1.24 -3.63 3.33
N ILE A 123 -2.20 -3.96 4.21
CA ILE A 123 -3.44 -3.20 4.40
C ILE A 123 -3.13 -1.74 4.69
N SER A 124 -2.17 -1.46 5.57
CA SER A 124 -1.80 -0.09 5.93
C SER A 124 -1.27 0.69 4.73
N LEU A 125 -0.45 0.06 3.87
CA LEU A 125 0.05 0.69 2.64
C LEU A 125 -1.09 1.00 1.65
N ILE A 126 -2.01 0.06 1.45
CA ILE A 126 -3.16 0.24 0.54
C ILE A 126 -4.14 1.28 1.10
N HIS A 127 -4.34 1.32 2.41
CA HIS A 127 -5.18 2.33 3.04
C HIS A 127 -4.62 3.74 2.83
N ASN A 128 -3.30 3.94 2.94
CA ASN A 128 -2.66 5.22 2.66
C ASN A 128 -2.86 5.65 1.20
N LEU A 129 -2.76 4.72 0.25
CA LEU A 129 -3.07 4.95 -1.16
C LEU A 129 -4.52 5.42 -1.35
N GLN A 130 -5.47 4.70 -0.76
CA GLN A 130 -6.90 5.01 -0.89
C GLN A 130 -7.25 6.36 -0.25
N SER A 131 -6.68 6.64 0.93
CA SER A 131 -6.88 7.91 1.63
C SER A 131 -6.36 9.10 0.81
N THR A 132 -5.15 8.98 0.26
CA THR A 132 -4.57 10.01 -0.61
C THR A 132 -5.43 10.22 -1.86
N TYR A 133 -5.88 9.13 -2.49
CA TYR A 133 -6.78 9.22 -3.65
C TYR A 133 -8.10 9.93 -3.30
N ASP A 134 -8.75 9.53 -2.20
CA ASP A 134 -10.06 10.05 -1.79
C ASP A 134 -10.02 11.51 -1.32
N HIS A 135 -8.83 11.98 -0.91
CA HIS A 135 -8.60 13.36 -0.53
C HIS A 135 -8.30 14.25 -1.73
N TYR A 136 -7.36 13.86 -2.60
CA TYR A 136 -6.82 14.74 -3.64
C TYR A 136 -7.38 14.52 -5.05
N ILE A 137 -7.88 13.32 -5.36
CA ILE A 137 -8.26 12.95 -6.75
C ILE A 137 -9.76 12.74 -6.90
N ARG A 138 -10.41 12.16 -5.89
CA ARG A 138 -11.83 11.82 -5.98
C ARG A 138 -12.70 13.08 -6.14
N HIS A 139 -13.59 13.06 -7.12
CA HIS A 139 -14.50 14.16 -7.48
C HIS A 139 -13.81 15.43 -8.00
N THR A 140 -12.54 15.37 -8.41
CA THR A 140 -11.87 16.48 -9.10
C THR A 140 -12.10 16.42 -10.62
N PRO A 141 -11.88 17.54 -11.36
CA PRO A 141 -11.94 17.54 -12.82
C PRO A 141 -11.07 16.47 -13.48
N LEU A 142 -9.89 16.19 -12.89
CA LEU A 142 -8.97 15.17 -13.37
C LEU A 142 -9.60 13.75 -13.38
N GLU A 143 -10.32 13.35 -12.33
CA GLU A 143 -11.03 12.06 -12.29
C GLU A 143 -12.19 12.01 -13.31
N LEU A 144 -12.87 13.13 -13.54
CA LEU A 144 -13.96 13.23 -14.52
C LEU A 144 -13.44 13.11 -15.97
N GLN A 145 -12.29 13.70 -16.25
CA GLN A 145 -11.64 13.65 -17.57
C GLN A 145 -10.99 12.29 -17.85
N ASP A 146 -10.39 11.65 -16.84
CA ASP A 146 -9.73 10.35 -17.00
C ASP A 146 -10.47 9.21 -16.27
N LYS A 147 -11.35 8.53 -17.00
CA LYS A 147 -12.11 7.36 -16.50
C LYS A 147 -11.22 6.23 -15.96
N ARG A 148 -9.93 6.18 -16.32
CA ARG A 148 -8.99 5.19 -15.78
C ARG A 148 -8.73 5.41 -14.30
N LEU A 149 -8.77 6.66 -13.81
CA LEU A 149 -8.57 6.97 -12.39
C LEU A 149 -9.68 6.35 -11.54
N LYS A 150 -10.95 6.50 -11.94
CA LYS A 150 -12.08 5.88 -11.23
C LYS A 150 -11.96 4.35 -11.18
N ARG A 151 -11.50 3.72 -12.28
CA ARG A 151 -11.22 2.28 -12.32
C ARG A 151 -10.05 1.92 -11.40
N PHE A 152 -8.99 2.72 -11.41
CA PHE A 152 -7.79 2.53 -10.61
C PHE A 152 -8.11 2.56 -9.12
N ARG A 153 -8.97 3.48 -8.67
CA ARG A 153 -9.51 3.51 -7.30
C ARG A 153 -10.16 2.18 -6.91
N GLY A 154 -10.91 1.56 -7.82
CA GLY A 154 -11.49 0.23 -7.61
C GLY A 154 -10.42 -0.85 -7.38
N TYR A 155 -9.31 -0.79 -8.11
CA TYR A 155 -8.16 -1.70 -7.92
C TYR A 155 -7.30 -1.39 -6.69
N ILE A 156 -7.50 -0.25 -6.03
CA ILE A 156 -6.95 0.05 -4.70
C ILE A 156 -7.88 -0.53 -3.62
N SER A 157 -9.18 -0.24 -3.72
CA SER A 157 -10.18 -0.63 -2.72
C SER A 157 -10.42 -2.14 -2.65
N MET A 158 -10.43 -2.84 -3.79
CA MET A 158 -10.72 -4.28 -3.80
C MET A 158 -9.66 -5.11 -3.04
N PRO A 159 -8.35 -4.96 -3.29
CA PRO A 159 -7.32 -5.60 -2.47
C PRO A 159 -7.38 -5.20 -0.99
N LEU A 160 -7.75 -3.95 -0.66
CA LEU A 160 -7.89 -3.52 0.73
C LEU A 160 -8.90 -4.41 1.48
N HIS A 161 -10.12 -4.53 0.95
CA HIS A 161 -11.18 -5.29 1.60
C HIS A 161 -10.89 -6.79 1.63
N LEU A 162 -10.35 -7.36 0.54
CA LEU A 162 -10.00 -8.78 0.49
C LEU A 162 -8.88 -9.12 1.49
N LEU A 163 -7.88 -8.24 1.62
CA LEU A 163 -6.82 -8.43 2.61
C LEU A 163 -7.32 -8.21 4.04
N SER A 164 -8.30 -7.33 4.27
CA SER A 164 -8.98 -7.24 5.57
C SER A 164 -9.62 -8.57 5.95
N VAL A 165 -10.30 -9.26 5.02
CA VAL A 165 -10.83 -10.61 5.26
C VAL A 165 -9.70 -11.58 5.63
N VAL A 166 -8.60 -11.58 4.88
CA VAL A 166 -7.41 -12.41 5.19
C VAL A 166 -6.88 -12.11 6.58
N ASN A 167 -6.83 -10.83 6.99
CA ASN A 167 -6.34 -10.43 8.30
C ASN A 167 -7.23 -10.95 9.44
N TRP A 168 -8.54 -10.75 9.35
CA TRP A 168 -9.50 -11.26 10.35
C TRP A 168 -9.48 -12.78 10.45
N LEU A 169 -9.48 -13.48 9.31
CA LEU A 169 -9.44 -14.94 9.29
C LEU A 169 -8.09 -15.50 9.72
N SER A 170 -6.97 -14.81 9.43
CA SER A 170 -5.66 -15.15 9.97
C SER A 170 -5.66 -15.04 11.49
N HIS A 171 -6.23 -13.97 12.05
CA HIS A 171 -6.34 -13.80 13.49
C HIS A 171 -7.17 -14.93 14.12
N LEU A 172 -8.36 -15.20 13.56
CA LEU A 172 -9.22 -16.30 14.01
C LEU A 172 -8.47 -17.63 13.99
N TYR A 173 -7.84 -17.96 12.86
CA TYR A 173 -7.11 -19.21 12.71
C TYR A 173 -5.93 -19.28 13.68
N GLN A 174 -5.08 -18.26 13.75
CA GLN A 174 -3.89 -18.26 14.59
C GLN A 174 -4.23 -18.33 16.07
N ARG A 175 -5.11 -17.45 16.56
CA ARG A 175 -5.35 -17.28 17.99
C ARG A 175 -6.37 -18.26 18.57
N HIS A 176 -7.32 -18.73 17.75
CA HIS A 176 -8.46 -19.49 18.24
C HIS A 176 -8.55 -20.90 17.68
N ILE A 177 -7.93 -21.22 16.54
CA ILE A 177 -8.00 -22.57 15.93
C ILE A 177 -6.65 -23.32 16.00
N HIS A 178 -5.53 -22.67 15.68
CA HIS A 178 -4.22 -23.31 15.47
C HIS A 178 -3.40 -23.45 16.76
N THR A 179 -3.30 -22.40 17.58
CA THR A 179 -2.56 -22.44 18.86
C THR A 179 -3.24 -23.30 19.94
N THR A 180 -4.43 -23.81 19.65
CA THR A 180 -5.45 -24.15 20.65
C THR A 180 -5.57 -25.64 20.98
N ARG A 181 -4.49 -26.42 20.80
CA ARG A 181 -4.43 -27.83 21.23
C ARG A 181 -4.44 -28.06 22.76
N TYR A 182 -4.63 -27.02 23.60
CA TYR A 182 -4.38 -27.11 25.05
C TYR A 182 -5.46 -26.53 26.00
N ASP A 183 -6.62 -26.04 25.56
CA ASP A 183 -7.64 -25.44 26.47
C ASP A 183 -9.10 -25.80 26.11
N ASN A 184 -10.00 -25.96 27.10
CA ASN A 184 -11.34 -26.56 26.95
C ASN A 184 -12.34 -25.72 26.14
N ALA A 185 -12.30 -24.38 26.25
CA ALA A 185 -13.13 -23.47 25.44
C ALA A 185 -12.81 -23.58 23.93
N SER A 186 -11.63 -24.06 23.61
CA SER A 186 -11.08 -24.16 22.26
C SER A 186 -11.68 -25.30 21.46
N TYR A 187 -12.04 -26.40 22.12
CA TYR A 187 -12.69 -27.54 21.47
C TYR A 187 -14.07 -27.13 20.93
N GLN A 188 -14.80 -26.31 21.70
CA GLN A 188 -16.11 -25.77 21.31
C GLN A 188 -16.00 -24.88 20.07
N ILE A 189 -15.02 -23.98 20.00
CA ILE A 189 -14.81 -23.13 18.81
C ILE A 189 -14.45 -23.97 17.58
N SER A 190 -13.56 -24.96 17.72
CA SER A 190 -13.18 -25.83 16.60
C SER A 190 -14.30 -26.77 16.13
N ALA A 191 -15.28 -27.06 16.99
CA ALA A 191 -16.48 -27.82 16.63
C ALA A 191 -17.47 -26.99 15.80
N ILE A 192 -17.44 -25.66 15.94
CA ILE A 192 -18.30 -24.72 15.21
C ILE A 192 -17.64 -24.30 13.90
N VAL A 193 -16.34 -24.05 13.93
CA VAL A 193 -15.60 -23.48 12.79
C VAL A 193 -14.60 -24.49 12.24
N ASN A 194 -14.87 -24.98 11.04
CA ASN A 194 -13.96 -25.87 10.34
C ASN A 194 -12.72 -25.11 9.84
N ALA A 195 -11.56 -25.50 10.33
CA ALA A 195 -10.27 -24.92 9.95
C ALA A 195 -10.02 -24.96 8.44
N SER A 196 -10.41 -26.05 7.77
CA SER A 196 -10.21 -26.23 6.33
C SER A 196 -10.98 -25.19 5.50
N ASP A 197 -12.23 -24.90 5.89
CA ASP A 197 -13.07 -23.92 5.19
C ASP A 197 -12.50 -22.50 5.35
N ILE A 198 -11.99 -22.16 6.54
CA ILE A 198 -11.34 -20.87 6.80
C ILE A 198 -10.07 -20.71 5.93
N LEU A 199 -9.23 -21.74 5.89
CA LEU A 199 -8.01 -21.72 5.07
C LEU A 199 -8.34 -21.60 3.57
N ASP A 200 -9.34 -22.33 3.09
CA ASP A 200 -9.82 -22.24 1.70
C ASP A 200 -10.32 -20.83 1.36
N ILE A 201 -11.18 -20.24 2.20
CA ILE A 201 -11.67 -18.87 2.00
C ILE A 201 -10.52 -17.86 1.99
N MET A 202 -9.57 -17.98 2.91
CA MET A 202 -8.40 -17.11 2.97
C MET A 202 -7.57 -17.19 1.69
N MET A 203 -7.19 -18.40 1.26
CA MET A 203 -6.22 -18.56 0.19
C MET A 203 -6.87 -18.57 -1.20
N ASN A 204 -7.88 -19.42 -1.38
CA ASN A 204 -8.45 -19.73 -2.69
C ASN A 204 -9.52 -18.71 -3.15
N PHE A 205 -10.05 -17.92 -2.22
CA PHE A 205 -10.90 -16.77 -2.53
C PHE A 205 -10.18 -15.44 -2.28
N ALA A 206 -9.93 -15.07 -1.02
CA ALA A 206 -9.53 -13.70 -0.69
C ALA A 206 -8.14 -13.34 -1.24
N MET A 207 -7.11 -14.16 -0.97
CA MET A 207 -5.76 -13.96 -1.49
C MET A 207 -5.70 -14.09 -3.02
N PHE A 208 -6.41 -15.06 -3.60
CA PHE A 208 -6.48 -15.26 -5.04
C PHE A 208 -6.99 -14.00 -5.75
N TYR A 209 -8.16 -13.49 -5.35
CA TYR A 209 -8.75 -12.31 -5.97
C TYR A 209 -8.00 -11.02 -5.63
N ALA A 210 -7.40 -10.91 -4.44
CA ALA A 210 -6.52 -9.79 -4.10
C ALA A 210 -5.31 -9.75 -5.05
N SER A 211 -4.65 -10.89 -5.27
CA SER A 211 -3.55 -11.02 -6.22
C SER A 211 -3.97 -10.68 -7.64
N ARG A 212 -5.12 -11.21 -8.13
CA ARG A 212 -5.67 -10.85 -9.45
C ARG A 212 -5.90 -9.35 -9.59
N CYS A 213 -6.56 -8.73 -8.62
CA CYS A 213 -6.83 -7.29 -8.63
C CYS A 213 -5.55 -6.46 -8.61
N LEU A 214 -4.56 -6.83 -7.80
CA LEU A 214 -3.25 -6.19 -7.76
C LEU A 214 -2.52 -6.27 -9.09
N GLN A 215 -2.54 -7.42 -9.78
CA GLN A 215 -1.88 -7.55 -11.09
C GLN A 215 -2.56 -6.74 -12.18
N ILE A 216 -3.90 -6.71 -12.22
CA ILE A 216 -4.62 -5.88 -13.20
C ILE A 216 -4.41 -4.40 -12.90
N GLY A 217 -4.47 -4.02 -11.62
CA GLY A 217 -4.17 -2.67 -11.16
C GLY A 217 -2.73 -2.24 -11.44
N LYS A 218 -1.76 -3.17 -11.40
CA LYS A 218 -0.36 -2.91 -11.76
C LYS A 218 -0.24 -2.43 -13.21
N ASN A 219 -0.91 -3.10 -14.14
CA ASN A 219 -0.89 -2.72 -15.55
C ASN A 219 -1.50 -1.33 -15.75
N LEU A 220 -2.66 -1.09 -15.13
CA LEU A 220 -3.32 0.22 -15.16
C LEU A 220 -2.46 1.32 -14.53
N SER A 221 -1.75 0.99 -13.45
CA SER A 221 -0.82 1.89 -12.77
C SER A 221 0.33 2.29 -13.69
N ASN A 222 0.89 1.34 -14.44
CA ASN A 222 1.93 1.65 -15.44
C ASN A 222 1.39 2.54 -16.57
N ASP A 223 0.17 2.30 -17.06
CA ASP A 223 -0.45 3.13 -18.09
C ASP A 223 -0.76 4.56 -17.61
N ILE A 224 -1.08 4.71 -16.32
CA ILE A 224 -1.27 6.01 -15.65
C ILE A 224 0.10 6.70 -15.55
N LEU A 225 1.13 6.03 -15.05
CA LEU A 225 2.49 6.59 -14.96
C LEU A 225 3.00 7.05 -16.34
N GLY A 226 2.78 6.26 -17.39
CA GLY A 226 3.18 6.61 -18.75
C GLY A 226 2.49 7.85 -19.33
N LYS A 227 1.33 8.25 -18.79
CA LYS A 227 0.65 9.50 -19.19
C LYS A 227 1.12 10.70 -18.35
N TYR A 228 1.31 10.51 -17.04
CA TYR A 228 1.53 11.61 -16.09
C TYR A 228 2.99 11.81 -15.68
N ILE A 229 3.92 11.02 -16.23
CA ILE A 229 5.35 11.14 -16.00
C ILE A 229 6.07 11.15 -17.33
N GLU A 230 7.05 12.05 -17.45
CA GLU A 230 8.07 11.99 -18.48
C GLU A 230 9.38 11.55 -17.84
N ILE A 231 9.86 10.35 -18.20
CA ILE A 231 11.13 9.82 -17.70
C ILE A 231 12.27 10.39 -18.54
N ASP A 232 13.25 10.97 -17.87
CA ASP A 232 14.46 11.50 -18.49
C ASP A 232 15.70 11.10 -17.67
N THR A 233 16.86 11.55 -18.13
CA THR A 233 18.12 11.47 -17.40
C THR A 233 18.77 12.84 -17.31
N CYS A 234 19.37 13.16 -16.16
CA CYS A 234 20.17 14.35 -16.02
C CYS A 234 21.55 14.03 -15.47
N GLU A 235 22.57 14.77 -15.89
CA GLU A 235 23.87 14.78 -15.24
C GLU A 235 23.95 15.95 -14.26
N VAL A 236 24.42 15.65 -13.04
CA VAL A 236 24.57 16.62 -11.96
C VAL A 236 25.97 16.54 -11.37
N LYS A 237 26.44 17.64 -10.79
CA LYS A 237 27.74 17.67 -10.11
C LYS A 237 27.66 16.84 -8.84
N VAL A 238 28.73 16.13 -8.52
CA VAL A 238 28.92 15.51 -7.20
C VAL A 238 29.10 16.64 -6.17
N PRO A 239 28.51 16.54 -4.96
CA PRO A 239 28.71 17.54 -3.92
C PRO A 239 30.20 17.80 -3.67
N GLU A 240 30.57 19.07 -3.55
CA GLU A 240 31.95 19.48 -3.38
C GLU A 240 32.52 19.00 -2.03
N ASN A 241 33.82 18.74 -2.00
CA ASN A 241 34.60 18.30 -0.82
C ASN A 241 34.27 16.90 -0.29
N LEU A 242 33.08 16.72 0.28
CA LEU A 242 32.70 15.51 1.02
C LEU A 242 31.86 14.52 0.18
N GLY A 243 31.43 14.89 -1.02
CA GLY A 243 30.62 14.04 -1.90
C GLY A 243 29.25 13.70 -1.30
N PHE A 244 28.64 12.60 -1.76
CA PHE A 244 27.32 12.16 -1.29
C PHE A 244 27.38 11.48 0.10
N HIS A 245 27.70 12.27 1.13
CA HIS A 245 27.54 11.89 2.53
C HIS A 245 26.09 12.07 3.00
N LEU A 246 25.86 11.99 4.31
CA LEU A 246 24.51 11.93 4.88
C LEU A 246 23.64 13.13 4.49
N ARG A 247 24.17 14.36 4.44
CA ARG A 247 23.34 15.55 4.18
C ARG A 247 22.90 15.65 2.70
N PRO A 248 23.80 15.64 1.70
CA PRO A 248 23.38 15.61 0.29
C PRO A 248 22.48 14.42 -0.02
N ALA A 249 22.79 13.24 0.54
CA ALA A 249 21.96 12.05 0.37
C ALA A 249 20.56 12.23 0.96
N THR A 250 20.43 12.90 2.11
CA THR A 250 19.14 13.20 2.73
C THR A 250 18.30 14.15 1.87
N LEU A 251 18.90 15.19 1.30
CA LEU A 251 18.16 16.13 0.44
C LEU A 251 17.68 15.48 -0.86
N VAL A 252 18.51 14.64 -1.48
CA VAL A 252 18.10 13.84 -2.64
C VAL A 252 16.97 12.86 -2.28
N ALA A 253 17.07 12.19 -1.12
CA ALA A 253 16.01 11.30 -0.64
C ALA A 253 14.71 12.04 -0.33
N ARG A 254 14.77 13.26 0.21
CA ARG A 254 13.61 14.13 0.42
C ARG A 254 12.97 14.57 -0.89
N LEU A 255 13.75 14.92 -1.91
CA LEU A 255 13.24 15.19 -3.26
C LEU A 255 12.48 13.98 -3.82
N ALA A 256 13.09 12.79 -3.76
CA ALA A 256 12.45 11.57 -4.21
C ALA A 256 11.14 11.29 -3.45
N ALA A 257 11.10 11.52 -2.12
CA ALA A 257 9.92 11.32 -1.29
C ALA A 257 8.80 12.33 -1.57
N TYR A 258 9.16 13.59 -1.83
CA TYR A 258 8.23 14.67 -2.12
C TYR A 258 7.41 14.36 -3.37
N TYR A 259 8.09 14.08 -4.48
CA TYR A 259 7.44 13.71 -5.74
C TYR A 259 6.86 12.30 -5.73
N GLY A 260 7.46 11.38 -4.96
CA GLY A 260 6.97 10.02 -4.78
C GLY A 260 7.03 9.15 -6.04
N THR A 261 7.77 9.58 -7.06
CA THR A 261 8.07 8.82 -8.29
C THR A 261 9.45 8.18 -8.19
N LYS A 262 9.71 7.15 -9.01
CA LYS A 262 11.03 6.48 -9.03
C LYS A 262 12.14 7.46 -9.45
N LEU A 263 13.17 7.57 -8.61
CA LEU A 263 14.43 8.28 -8.89
C LEU A 263 15.61 7.33 -8.63
N SER A 264 16.47 7.17 -9.63
CA SER A 264 17.67 6.32 -9.56
C SER A 264 18.93 7.15 -9.79
N LEU A 265 19.95 6.94 -8.95
CA LEU A 265 21.33 7.36 -9.22
C LEU A 265 22.02 6.25 -10.02
N VAL A 266 22.65 6.59 -11.15
CA VAL A 266 23.29 5.64 -12.07
C VAL A 266 24.80 5.84 -12.04
N VAL A 267 25.55 4.83 -11.60
CA VAL A 267 27.02 4.84 -11.50
C VAL A 267 27.57 3.51 -12.01
N ASP A 268 28.49 3.54 -12.97
CA ASP A 268 29.12 2.33 -13.56
C ASP A 268 28.13 1.26 -14.05
N GLY A 269 26.96 1.69 -14.54
CA GLY A 269 25.88 0.79 -14.98
C GLY A 269 25.02 0.21 -13.84
N GLY A 270 25.36 0.46 -12.57
CA GLY A 270 24.52 0.16 -11.42
C GLY A 270 23.47 1.26 -11.19
N GLU A 271 22.23 0.86 -10.89
CA GLU A 271 21.16 1.76 -10.43
C GLU A 271 21.01 1.69 -8.91
N TYR A 272 21.07 2.84 -8.25
CA TYR A 272 20.92 3.01 -6.80
C TYR A 272 19.63 3.78 -6.52
N ASN A 273 18.83 3.31 -5.56
CA ASN A 273 17.54 3.94 -5.24
C ASN A 273 17.78 5.28 -4.52
N ALA A 274 17.44 6.38 -5.18
CA ALA A 274 17.65 7.71 -4.63
C ALA A 274 16.67 8.07 -3.50
N SER A 275 15.61 7.29 -3.27
CA SER A 275 14.76 7.45 -2.07
C SER A 275 15.40 6.84 -0.82
N SER A 276 16.53 6.13 -0.96
CA SER A 276 17.26 5.50 0.14
C SER A 276 18.57 6.23 0.39
N ILE A 277 18.67 6.90 1.56
CA ILE A 277 19.89 7.57 2.00
C ILE A 277 21.07 6.60 1.98
N LEU A 278 20.88 5.38 2.50
CA LEU A 278 21.92 4.34 2.50
C LEU A 278 22.38 3.96 1.09
N SER A 279 21.44 3.83 0.14
CA SER A 279 21.77 3.50 -1.24
C SER A 279 22.60 4.61 -1.91
N ILE A 280 22.25 5.88 -1.67
CA ILE A 280 23.02 7.03 -2.16
C ILE A 280 24.40 7.09 -1.50
N THR A 281 24.49 6.93 -0.18
CA THR A 281 25.78 6.98 0.53
C THR A 281 26.71 5.84 0.10
N LEU A 282 26.17 4.65 -0.14
CA LEU A 282 26.92 3.53 -0.70
C LEU A 282 27.48 3.87 -2.10
N ALA A 283 26.65 4.42 -2.98
CA ALA A 283 27.09 4.91 -4.28
C ALA A 283 28.12 6.05 -4.13
N GLY A 284 27.96 6.92 -3.13
CA GLY A 284 28.88 8.01 -2.80
C GLY A 284 30.30 7.52 -2.53
N GLY A 285 30.46 6.42 -1.80
CA GLY A 285 31.77 5.78 -1.60
C GLY A 285 32.42 5.30 -2.90
N LEU A 286 31.62 4.72 -3.81
CA LEU A 286 32.10 4.29 -5.13
C LEU A 286 32.49 5.48 -6.01
N ILE A 287 31.64 6.51 -6.05
CA ILE A 287 31.87 7.78 -6.76
C ILE A 287 33.19 8.42 -6.31
N ALA A 288 33.41 8.51 -5.00
CA ALA A 288 34.64 9.07 -4.42
C ALA A 288 35.87 8.25 -4.81
N ARG A 289 35.82 6.92 -4.68
CA ARG A 289 36.92 6.02 -5.06
C ARG A 289 37.29 6.12 -6.55
N LYS A 290 36.30 6.33 -7.41
CA LYS A 290 36.48 6.48 -8.86
C LYS A 290 36.86 7.91 -9.29
N GLY A 291 36.72 8.88 -8.39
CA GLY A 291 37.04 10.28 -8.67
C GLY A 291 36.04 10.97 -9.60
N TYR A 292 34.79 10.49 -9.70
CA TYR A 292 33.80 11.13 -10.57
C TYR A 292 33.43 12.52 -10.06
N LYS A 293 33.33 13.47 -10.99
CA LYS A 293 32.92 14.87 -10.71
C LYS A 293 31.45 15.12 -11.06
N THR A 294 30.90 14.29 -11.94
CA THR A 294 29.48 14.30 -12.31
C THR A 294 28.93 12.88 -12.23
N VAL A 295 27.64 12.78 -11.97
CA VAL A 295 26.90 11.53 -11.95
C VAL A 295 25.57 11.70 -12.66
N ARG A 296 25.01 10.58 -13.11
CA ARG A 296 23.74 10.57 -13.83
C ARG A 296 22.61 10.14 -12.91
N PHE A 297 21.48 10.84 -12.99
CA PHE A 297 20.23 10.42 -12.39
C PHE A 297 19.20 10.11 -13.48
N LYS A 298 18.25 9.25 -13.16
CA LYS A 298 17.14 8.84 -14.02
C LYS A 298 15.84 8.89 -13.23
N GLY A 299 14.82 9.54 -13.76
CA GLY A 299 13.54 9.70 -13.07
C GLY A 299 12.58 10.62 -13.82
N ASP A 300 11.50 11.01 -13.16
CA ASP A 300 10.56 12.03 -13.65
C ASP A 300 11.26 13.38 -13.84
N LYS A 301 11.07 14.02 -15.00
CA LYS A 301 11.61 15.35 -15.30
C LYS A 301 11.41 16.38 -14.19
N ARG A 302 10.26 16.36 -13.50
CA ARG A 302 9.99 17.30 -12.39
C ARG A 302 11.01 17.15 -11.26
N VAL A 303 11.28 15.90 -10.86
CA VAL A 303 12.29 15.59 -9.84
C VAL A 303 13.68 15.95 -10.32
N LEU A 304 13.98 15.67 -11.59
CA LEU A 304 15.29 15.94 -12.17
C LEU A 304 15.58 17.44 -12.27
N TYR A 305 14.56 18.26 -12.54
CA TYR A 305 14.68 19.72 -12.54
C TYR A 305 15.10 20.24 -11.15
N ASP A 306 14.40 19.81 -10.10
CA ASP A 306 14.74 20.20 -8.73
C ASP A 306 16.08 19.63 -8.29
N LEU A 307 16.44 18.43 -8.74
CA LEU A 307 17.75 17.84 -8.47
C LEU A 307 18.88 18.62 -9.14
N GLN A 308 18.69 19.08 -10.38
CA GLN A 308 19.65 19.97 -11.05
C GLN A 308 19.79 21.29 -10.30
N LEU A 309 18.68 21.86 -9.82
CA LEU A 309 18.70 23.06 -9.00
C LEU A 309 19.45 22.82 -7.68
N LEU A 310 19.15 21.73 -6.97
CA LEU A 310 19.84 21.33 -5.75
C LEU A 310 21.35 21.17 -5.98
N SER A 311 21.76 20.58 -7.10
CA SER A 311 23.16 20.45 -7.49
C SER A 311 23.85 21.80 -7.74
N LYS A 312 23.14 22.79 -8.32
CA LYS A 312 23.68 24.15 -8.51
C LYS A 312 24.01 24.86 -7.19
N TYR A 313 23.25 24.54 -6.13
CA TYR A 313 23.46 25.07 -4.78
C TYR A 313 24.29 24.12 -3.90
N ASN A 314 25.13 23.28 -4.53
CA ASN A 314 26.01 22.32 -3.86
C ASN A 314 25.29 21.48 -2.79
N TYR A 315 24.04 21.09 -3.06
CA TYR A 315 23.21 20.32 -2.14
C TYR A 315 23.08 20.96 -0.76
N GLY A 316 22.99 22.29 -0.71
CA GLY A 316 22.81 23.04 0.53
C GLY A 316 24.06 23.05 1.42
N GLU A 317 25.26 22.97 0.82
CA GLU A 317 26.53 23.01 1.55
C GLU A 317 27.49 24.09 1.03
N ASP A 318 28.23 24.72 1.94
CA ASP A 318 29.38 25.57 1.61
C ASP A 318 30.66 24.74 1.38
N GLU A 319 31.78 25.40 1.08
CA GLU A 319 33.09 24.74 0.88
C GLU A 319 33.59 23.98 2.11
N LYS A 320 33.05 24.24 3.30
CA LYS A 320 33.42 23.59 4.56
C LYS A 320 32.41 22.50 4.96
N GLY A 321 31.37 22.26 4.16
CA GLY A 321 30.30 21.33 4.48
C GLY A 321 29.32 21.86 5.53
N ASN A 322 29.25 23.17 5.75
CA ASN A 322 28.21 23.78 6.58
C ASN A 322 26.94 23.98 5.77
N GLN A 323 25.81 23.96 6.45
CA GLN A 323 24.51 24.15 5.82
C GLN A 323 24.37 25.56 5.24
N THR A 324 23.88 25.63 4.01
CA THR A 324 23.52 26.88 3.32
C THR A 324 22.02 26.93 3.05
N ILE A 325 21.54 28.13 2.72
CA ILE A 325 20.14 28.37 2.38
C ILE A 325 19.93 27.90 0.94
N LEU A 326 18.96 27.01 0.76
CA LEU A 326 18.46 26.58 -0.55
C LEU A 326 17.56 27.67 -1.16
N PRO A 327 17.44 27.70 -2.49
CA PRO A 327 16.56 28.64 -3.18
C PRO A 327 15.08 28.40 -2.81
N PRO A 328 14.21 29.43 -2.82
CA PRO A 328 12.79 29.32 -2.46
C PRO A 328 12.01 28.23 -3.23
N GLU A 329 12.42 27.94 -4.46
CA GLU A 329 11.87 26.90 -5.33
C GLU A 329 12.03 25.50 -4.71
N LEU A 330 13.04 25.29 -3.86
CA LEU A 330 13.27 24.04 -3.11
C LEU A 330 12.71 24.10 -1.68
N SER A 331 11.77 25.01 -1.42
CA SER A 331 11.22 25.23 -0.07
C SER A 331 10.58 23.99 0.55
N HIS A 332 10.06 23.08 -0.28
CA HIS A 332 9.48 21.81 0.14
C HIS A 332 10.50 20.85 0.80
N LEU A 333 11.81 21.13 0.73
CA LEU A 333 12.86 20.37 1.41
C LEU A 333 13.13 20.82 2.86
N TYR A 334 12.54 21.95 3.28
CA TYR A 334 12.68 22.47 4.66
C TYR A 334 11.72 21.82 5.66
N THR A 335 10.62 21.26 5.18
CA THR A 335 9.69 20.36 5.90
C THR A 335 10.25 18.95 6.01
#